data_AF-A0A1I8NMG9-F1
#
_entry.id   AF-A0A1I8NMG9-F1
#
_cell.length_a   1.000
_cell.length_b   1.000
_cell.length_c   1.000
_cell.angle_alpha   90.00
_cell.angle_beta   90.00
_cell.angle_gamma   90.00
#
_symmetry.space_group_name_H-M   'P 1'
#
loop_
_entity.id
_entity.type
_entity.pdbx_description
1 polymer ?
#
loop_
_entity_poly.entity_id
_entity_poly.type
_entity_poly.pdbx_seq_one_letter_code
_entity_poly.pdbx_strand_id
1 'polypeptide(L)'
;MEEITPVNDNDLKDLKERMNLIAQADPKQYHNDFSLKRFLRAFKTVDDAFQAILKTNKWREQYGVETLDSVAALEQYKDKARVLRHRDCFGRPVVYIPAKNHNSSERDIDEMTKFIVKCLEEACKKCFEEVTDRLCIVFDLAEFNINCMDMQLVKNLIWLLSKHYPERLGVCLIINSPGIFSTVWPLIRQLIDDNTAKKVVFVNDETELCKYLIPDILPTDM
;
A
#
# COMPACT_ATOMS: atom_id res chain seq x y z
N MET A 1 -2.42 19.47 -0.58
CA MET A 1 -2.71 18.31 0.28
C MET A 1 -4.15 17.91 0.02
N GLU A 2 -4.40 16.66 -0.34
CA GLU A 2 -5.76 16.15 -0.43
C GLU A 2 -6.33 16.10 0.99
N GLU A 3 -7.40 16.86 1.26
CA GLU A 3 -8.03 16.87 2.58
C GLU A 3 -8.54 15.46 2.92
N ILE A 4 -8.17 14.97 4.10
CA ILE A 4 -8.66 13.68 4.59
C ILE A 4 -10.17 13.84 4.78
N THR A 5 -10.97 13.00 4.11
CA THR A 5 -12.42 13.02 4.29
C THR A 5 -12.75 12.85 5.78
N PRO A 6 -13.50 13.78 6.38
CA PRO A 6 -13.86 13.68 7.78
C PRO A 6 -14.73 12.45 8.01
N VAL A 7 -14.57 11.86 9.19
CA VAL A 7 -15.40 10.74 9.65
C VAL A 7 -16.43 11.29 10.62
N ASN A 8 -17.66 10.80 10.56
CA ASN A 8 -18.71 11.17 11.50
C ASN A 8 -18.33 10.72 12.93
N ASP A 9 -18.40 11.63 13.89
CA ASP A 9 -17.99 11.36 15.27
C ASP A 9 -18.87 10.31 15.97
N ASN A 10 -20.17 10.23 15.62
CA ASN A 10 -21.06 9.20 16.14
C ASN A 10 -20.71 7.82 15.58
N ASP A 11 -20.40 7.74 14.29
CA ASP A 11 -19.98 6.48 13.65
C ASP A 11 -18.65 5.98 14.24
N LEU A 12 -17.72 6.92 14.48
CA LEU A 12 -16.45 6.60 15.15
C LEU A 12 -16.68 6.12 16.58
N LYS A 13 -17.59 6.76 17.32
CA LYS A 13 -17.94 6.34 18.69
C LYS A 13 -18.55 4.94 18.72
N ASP A 14 -19.54 4.65 17.87
CA ASP A 14 -20.16 3.33 17.78
C ASP A 14 -19.11 2.25 17.42
N LEU A 15 -18.29 2.50 16.39
CA LEU A 15 -17.24 1.56 16.02
C LEU A 15 -16.22 1.31 17.14
N LYS A 16 -15.84 2.35 17.89
CA LYS A 16 -14.96 2.22 19.05
C LYS A 16 -15.57 1.34 20.14
N GLU A 17 -16.85 1.55 20.45
CA GLU A 17 -17.55 0.76 21.47
C GLU A 17 -17.58 -0.72 21.08
N ARG A 18 -17.91 -1.04 19.81
CA ARG A 18 -17.89 -2.42 19.30
C ARG A 18 -16.50 -3.04 19.34
N MET A 19 -15.48 -2.31 18.90
CA MET A 19 -14.10 -2.81 18.88
C MET A 19 -13.51 -2.96 20.29
N ASN A 20 -13.93 -2.14 21.26
CA ASN A 20 -13.51 -2.27 22.64
C ASN A 20 -13.98 -3.61 23.26
N LEU A 21 -15.20 -4.05 22.94
CA LEU A 21 -15.68 -5.37 23.38
C LEU A 21 -14.82 -6.51 22.83
N ILE A 22 -14.41 -6.41 21.56
CA ILE A 22 -13.51 -7.40 20.94
C ILE A 22 -12.12 -7.36 21.58
N ALA A 23 -11.54 -6.18 21.77
CA ALA A 23 -10.21 -6.02 22.36
C ALA A 23 -10.15 -6.43 23.84
N GLN A 24 -11.26 -6.33 24.58
CA GLN A 24 -11.34 -6.85 25.95
C GLN A 24 -11.32 -8.38 25.99
N ALA A 25 -11.94 -9.04 25.00
CA ALA A 25 -11.91 -10.50 24.87
C ALA A 25 -10.56 -11.00 24.35
N ASP A 26 -9.94 -10.27 23.41
CA ASP A 26 -8.63 -10.56 22.84
C ASP A 26 -7.83 -9.26 22.59
N PRO A 27 -6.89 -8.92 23.49
CA PRO A 27 -6.08 -7.70 23.36
C PRO A 27 -5.28 -7.58 22.07
N LYS A 28 -5.04 -8.69 21.35
CA LYS A 28 -4.31 -8.66 20.07
C LYS A 28 -5.14 -8.04 18.94
N GLN A 29 -6.46 -7.97 19.10
CA GLN A 29 -7.36 -7.38 18.11
C GLN A 29 -7.61 -5.88 18.32
N TYR A 30 -6.76 -5.22 19.10
CA TYR A 30 -6.84 -3.79 19.34
C TYR A 30 -6.59 -2.97 18.07
N HIS A 31 -7.38 -1.90 17.89
CA HIS A 31 -7.17 -0.87 16.88
C HIS A 31 -7.27 0.52 17.52
N ASN A 32 -6.35 1.41 17.13
CA ASN A 32 -6.38 2.81 17.54
C ASN A 32 -7.34 3.65 16.68
N ASP A 33 -7.59 4.88 17.10
CA ASP A 33 -8.48 5.84 16.44
C ASP A 33 -8.14 6.06 14.95
N PHE A 34 -6.85 6.16 14.61
CA PHE A 34 -6.40 6.37 13.23
C PHE A 34 -6.78 5.19 12.34
N SER A 35 -6.60 3.97 12.85
CA SER A 35 -7.04 2.74 12.17
C SER A 35 -8.55 2.72 11.98
N LEU A 36 -9.32 2.97 13.03
CA LEU A 36 -10.79 2.95 12.93
C LEU A 36 -11.31 3.96 11.91
N LYS A 37 -10.73 5.18 11.90
CA LYS A 37 -11.07 6.21 10.91
C LYS A 37 -10.76 5.77 9.48
N ARG A 38 -9.65 5.06 9.23
CA ARG A 38 -9.33 4.50 7.90
C ARG A 38 -10.40 3.52 7.43
N PHE A 39 -10.80 2.59 8.29
CA PHE A 39 -11.84 1.62 7.96
C PHE A 39 -13.19 2.31 7.71
N LEU A 40 -13.59 3.29 8.53
CA LEU A 40 -14.83 4.05 8.29
C LEU A 40 -14.81 4.81 6.96
N ARG A 41 -13.68 5.44 6.60
CA ARG A 41 -13.54 6.12 5.30
C ARG A 41 -13.67 5.16 4.12
N ALA A 42 -13.08 3.96 4.22
CA ALA A 42 -13.12 2.98 3.15
C ALA A 42 -14.48 2.28 3.00
N PHE A 43 -15.07 1.85 4.12
CA PHE A 43 -16.25 0.99 4.14
C PHE A 43 -17.56 1.74 4.37
N LYS A 44 -17.50 3.06 4.61
CA LYS A 44 -18.62 4.03 4.64
C LYS A 44 -19.61 3.87 5.79
N THR A 45 -19.90 2.65 6.24
CA THR A 45 -20.82 2.37 7.35
C THR A 45 -20.08 1.75 8.52
N VAL A 46 -20.64 1.88 9.73
CA VAL A 46 -20.08 1.25 10.94
C VAL A 46 -20.08 -0.27 10.82
N ASP A 47 -21.16 -0.86 10.31
CA ASP A 47 -21.29 -2.31 10.15
C ASP A 47 -20.25 -2.88 9.17
N ASP A 48 -20.10 -2.25 8.00
CA ASP A 48 -19.13 -2.71 7.00
C ASP A 48 -17.69 -2.52 7.48
N ALA A 49 -17.39 -1.40 8.16
CA ALA A 49 -16.08 -1.15 8.74
C ALA A 49 -15.74 -2.19 9.83
N PHE A 50 -16.69 -2.48 10.72
CA PHE A 50 -16.52 -3.47 11.78
C PHE A 50 -16.27 -4.87 11.18
N GLN A 51 -17.09 -5.30 10.21
CA GLN A 51 -16.90 -6.59 9.54
C GLN A 51 -15.57 -6.67 8.78
N ALA A 52 -15.13 -5.58 8.15
CA ALA A 52 -13.86 -5.53 7.45
C ALA A 52 -12.66 -5.63 8.41
N ILE A 53 -12.74 -5.01 9.59
CA ILE A 53 -11.73 -5.14 10.64
C ILE A 53 -11.62 -6.60 11.09
N LEU A 54 -12.74 -7.25 11.44
CA LEU A 54 -12.73 -8.65 11.88
C LEU A 54 -12.16 -9.60 10.81
N LYS A 55 -12.56 -9.39 9.55
CA LYS A 55 -12.00 -10.16 8.42
C LYS A 55 -10.50 -9.92 8.26
N THR A 56 -10.04 -8.69 8.47
CA THR A 56 -8.61 -8.36 8.38
C THR A 56 -7.83 -9.01 9.52
N ASN A 57 -8.32 -8.95 10.76
CA ASN A 57 -7.64 -9.58 11.90
C ASN A 57 -7.52 -11.09 11.72
N LYS A 58 -8.61 -11.75 11.33
CA LYS A 58 -8.60 -13.18 11.00
C LYS A 58 -7.64 -13.51 9.86
N TRP A 59 -7.63 -12.71 8.80
CA TRP A 59 -6.69 -12.90 7.69
C TRP A 59 -5.24 -12.75 8.15
N ARG A 60 -4.92 -11.75 8.98
CA ARG A 60 -3.56 -11.51 9.49
C ARG A 60 -3.01 -12.71 10.24
N GLU A 61 -3.85 -13.32 11.08
CA GLU A 61 -3.49 -14.53 11.83
C GLU A 61 -3.29 -15.74 10.90
N GLN A 62 -4.26 -16.01 10.03
CA GLN A 62 -4.22 -17.16 9.12
C GLN A 62 -3.07 -17.07 8.10
N TYR A 63 -2.76 -15.85 7.64
CA TYR A 63 -1.70 -15.59 6.68
C TYR A 63 -0.32 -15.50 7.35
N GLY A 64 -0.26 -15.42 8.67
CA GLY A 64 0.99 -15.34 9.44
C GLY A 64 1.72 -14.01 9.28
N VAL A 65 0.99 -12.89 9.20
CA VAL A 65 1.57 -11.56 8.90
C VAL A 65 2.66 -11.15 9.90
N GLU A 66 2.47 -11.47 11.18
CA GLU A 66 3.44 -11.14 12.24
C GLU A 66 4.80 -11.84 12.07
N THR A 67 4.85 -12.98 11.38
CA THR A 67 6.07 -13.80 11.26
C THR A 67 6.77 -13.64 9.91
N LEU A 68 6.21 -12.84 8.99
CA LEU A 68 6.77 -12.63 7.65
C LEU A 68 8.20 -12.07 7.66
N ASP A 69 8.55 -11.25 8.66
CA ASP A 69 9.90 -10.70 8.79
C ASP A 69 10.96 -11.80 8.99
N SER A 70 10.58 -12.93 9.59
CA SER A 70 11.45 -14.07 9.88
C SER A 70 11.55 -15.09 8.74
N VAL A 71 10.82 -14.89 7.63
CA VAL A 71 10.79 -15.84 6.51
C VAL A 71 11.97 -15.56 5.58
N ALA A 72 13.06 -16.31 5.77
CA ALA A 72 14.31 -16.16 5.00
C ALA A 72 14.11 -16.29 3.47
N ALA A 73 13.17 -17.12 3.03
CA ALA A 73 12.87 -17.30 1.60
C ALA A 73 12.44 -15.99 0.92
N LEU A 74 11.87 -15.03 1.65
CA LEU A 74 11.44 -13.75 1.06
C LEU A 74 12.62 -12.83 0.71
N GLU A 75 13.82 -13.10 1.24
CA GLU A 75 15.02 -12.31 0.96
C GLU A 75 15.44 -12.40 -0.52
N GLN A 76 15.05 -13.47 -1.21
CA GLN A 76 15.32 -13.64 -2.65
C GLN A 76 14.59 -12.59 -3.52
N TYR A 77 13.57 -11.91 -2.98
CA TYR A 77 12.75 -10.93 -3.70
C TYR A 77 13.11 -9.47 -3.37
N LYS A 78 14.21 -9.22 -2.64
CA LYS A 78 14.61 -7.87 -2.21
C LYS A 78 14.92 -6.88 -3.35
N ASP A 79 15.16 -7.39 -4.55
CA ASP A 79 15.33 -6.63 -5.79
C ASP A 79 13.98 -6.20 -6.40
N LYS A 80 12.86 -6.82 -5.98
CA LYS A 80 11.53 -6.55 -6.53
C LYS A 80 10.86 -5.32 -5.92
N ALA A 81 11.16 -5.01 -4.66
CA ALA A 81 10.70 -3.81 -3.97
C ALA A 81 11.58 -3.51 -2.75
N ARG A 82 11.64 -2.24 -2.34
CA ARG A 82 12.36 -1.78 -1.15
C ARG A 82 11.58 -0.69 -0.44
N VAL A 83 11.42 -0.80 0.88
CA VAL A 83 10.94 0.33 1.69
C VAL A 83 12.13 1.22 2.01
N LEU A 84 12.13 2.44 1.50
CA LEU A 84 13.26 3.33 1.61
C LEU A 84 13.48 3.79 3.06
N ARG A 85 14.72 4.23 3.34
CA ARG A 85 15.08 4.85 4.62
C ARG A 85 14.48 6.25 4.75
N HIS A 86 14.51 7.01 3.66
CA HIS A 86 14.02 8.36 3.60
C HIS A 86 12.52 8.39 3.28
N ARG A 87 11.87 9.47 3.70
CA ARG A 87 10.46 9.75 3.43
C ARG A 87 10.36 10.67 2.23
N ASP A 88 9.16 10.76 1.69
CA ASP A 88 8.82 11.77 0.71
C ASP A 88 8.69 13.17 1.38
N CYS A 89 8.52 14.22 0.58
CA CYS A 89 8.38 15.61 1.02
C CYS A 89 7.14 15.86 1.90
N PHE A 90 6.22 14.91 2.00
CA PHE A 90 5.02 14.95 2.85
C PHE A 90 5.14 14.03 4.07
N GLY A 91 6.33 13.49 4.34
CA GLY A 91 6.62 12.61 5.48
C GLY A 91 6.14 11.16 5.32
N ARG A 92 5.61 10.78 4.15
CA ARG A 92 5.11 9.43 3.89
C ARG A 92 6.28 8.45 3.75
N PRO A 93 6.22 7.25 4.35
CA PRO A 93 7.12 6.17 4.01
C PRO A 93 7.04 5.85 2.51
N VAL A 94 8.20 5.59 1.90
CA VAL A 94 8.30 5.32 0.46
C VAL A 94 8.55 3.84 0.22
N VAL A 95 7.70 3.20 -0.57
CA VAL A 95 7.92 1.85 -1.13
C VAL A 95 8.32 2.02 -2.58
N TYR A 96 9.54 1.62 -2.92
CA TYR A 96 10.08 1.71 -4.27
C TYR A 96 10.05 0.35 -4.96
N ILE A 97 9.59 0.31 -6.21
CA ILE A 97 9.36 -0.91 -6.98
C ILE A 97 9.97 -0.71 -8.38
N PRO A 98 11.15 -1.31 -8.67
CA PRO A 98 11.69 -1.34 -10.03
C PRO A 98 10.90 -2.35 -10.87
N ALA A 99 10.06 -1.86 -11.77
CA ALA A 99 9.16 -2.70 -12.54
C ALA A 99 9.90 -3.68 -13.47
N LYS A 100 11.11 -3.31 -13.94
CA LYS A 100 11.98 -4.18 -14.77
C LYS A 100 12.31 -5.53 -14.13
N ASN A 101 12.33 -5.61 -12.80
CA ASN A 101 12.69 -6.82 -12.08
C ASN A 101 11.53 -7.80 -11.93
N HIS A 102 10.30 -7.44 -12.34
CA HIS A 102 9.17 -8.35 -12.25
C HIS A 102 9.07 -9.20 -13.52
N ASN A 103 8.61 -10.44 -13.40
CA ASN A 103 8.31 -11.32 -14.51
C ASN A 103 7.30 -12.37 -14.04
N SER A 104 6.15 -12.46 -14.73
CA SER A 104 5.07 -13.37 -14.35
C SER A 104 5.43 -14.86 -14.40
N SER A 105 6.49 -15.23 -15.15
CA SER A 105 6.92 -16.62 -15.33
C SER A 105 8.00 -17.08 -14.33
N GLU A 106 8.60 -16.16 -13.57
CA GLU A 106 9.81 -16.42 -12.76
C GLU A 106 9.55 -16.28 -11.26
N ARG A 107 8.33 -16.58 -10.82
CA ARG A 107 7.97 -16.41 -9.41
C ARG A 107 6.96 -17.42 -8.90
N ASP A 108 7.02 -17.65 -7.59
CA ASP A 108 5.90 -18.18 -6.84
C ASP A 108 4.94 -17.02 -6.48
N ILE A 109 3.65 -17.17 -6.81
CA ILE A 109 2.66 -16.11 -6.58
C ILE A 109 2.42 -15.85 -5.10
N ASP A 110 2.44 -16.89 -4.27
CA ASP A 110 2.14 -16.81 -2.86
C ASP A 110 3.33 -16.22 -2.10
N GLU A 111 4.55 -16.64 -2.43
CA GLU A 111 5.76 -16.05 -1.84
C GLU A 111 5.92 -14.58 -2.23
N MET A 112 5.69 -14.22 -3.50
CA MET A 112 5.72 -12.81 -3.92
C MET A 112 4.62 -11.98 -3.25
N THR A 113 3.43 -12.55 -3.05
CA THR A 113 2.35 -11.85 -2.32
C THR A 113 2.72 -11.66 -0.85
N LYS A 114 3.33 -12.66 -0.21
CA LYS A 114 3.89 -12.51 1.15
C LYS A 114 4.98 -11.44 1.22
N PHE A 115 5.84 -11.34 0.20
CA PHE A 115 6.85 -10.29 0.11
C PHE A 115 6.21 -8.89 -0.03
N ILE A 116 5.14 -8.74 -0.82
CA ILE A 116 4.36 -7.49 -0.90
C ILE A 116 3.80 -7.13 0.49
N VAL A 117 3.18 -8.09 1.18
CA VAL A 117 2.64 -7.88 2.53
C VAL A 117 3.75 -7.45 3.50
N LYS A 118 4.92 -8.11 3.46
CA LYS A 118 6.09 -7.72 4.27
C LYS A 118 6.50 -6.26 4.02
N CYS A 119 6.60 -5.84 2.76
CA CYS A 119 6.92 -4.45 2.40
C CYS A 119 5.86 -3.46 2.91
N LEU A 120 4.57 -3.80 2.79
CA LEU A 120 3.48 -2.96 3.30
C LEU A 120 3.52 -2.86 4.84
N GLU A 121 3.78 -3.95 5.55
CA GLU A 121 3.95 -3.94 7.01
C GLU A 121 5.14 -3.08 7.44
N GLU A 122 6.31 -3.24 6.80
CA GLU A 122 7.48 -2.43 7.09
C GLU A 122 7.21 -0.93 6.84
N ALA A 123 6.55 -0.59 5.73
CA ALA A 123 6.16 0.78 5.42
C ALA A 123 5.15 1.33 6.45
N CYS A 124 4.16 0.53 6.86
CA CYS A 124 3.20 0.92 7.89
C CYS A 124 3.86 1.13 9.26
N LYS A 125 4.83 0.29 9.65
CA LYS A 125 5.63 0.48 10.88
C LYS A 125 6.42 1.79 10.88
N LYS A 126 6.79 2.29 9.69
CA LYS A 126 7.42 3.60 9.51
C LYS A 126 6.41 4.74 9.49
N CYS A 127 5.09 4.54 9.52
CA CYS A 127 4.14 5.65 9.62
C CYS A 127 4.21 6.31 11.01
N PHE A 128 4.08 7.64 11.04
CA PHE A 128 3.84 8.37 12.28
C PHE A 128 2.42 8.92 12.20
N GLU A 129 1.45 8.17 12.71
CA GLU A 129 0.03 8.35 12.37
C GLU A 129 -0.56 9.72 12.76
N GLU A 130 0.08 10.44 13.69
CA GLU A 130 -0.27 11.83 14.03
C GLU A 130 0.08 12.84 12.92
N VAL A 131 1.08 12.54 12.09
CA VAL A 131 1.51 13.39 10.97
C VAL A 131 1.04 12.80 9.64
N THR A 132 1.29 11.50 9.42
CA THR A 132 0.85 10.80 8.22
C THR A 132 0.66 9.31 8.49
N ASP A 133 -0.49 8.81 8.04
CA ASP A 133 -0.84 7.40 8.06
C ASP A 133 -0.89 6.78 6.66
N ARG A 134 -0.44 7.54 5.65
CA ARG A 134 -0.43 7.15 4.23
C ARG A 134 0.99 6.87 3.72
N LEU A 135 1.06 6.09 2.64
CA LEU A 135 2.26 5.64 1.96
C LEU A 135 2.44 6.36 0.62
N CYS A 136 3.70 6.48 0.20
CA CYS A 136 4.08 6.80 -1.17
C CYS A 136 4.60 5.52 -1.83
N ILE A 137 3.99 5.07 -2.91
CA ILE A 137 4.48 3.95 -3.71
C ILE A 137 5.09 4.51 -4.99
N VAL A 138 6.32 4.11 -5.32
CA VAL A 138 7.01 4.54 -6.53
C VAL A 138 7.21 3.32 -7.41
N PHE A 139 6.64 3.34 -8.61
CA PHE A 139 6.95 2.39 -9.67
C PHE A 139 7.94 3.03 -10.64
N ASP A 140 9.13 2.45 -10.72
CA ASP A 140 10.14 2.83 -11.69
C ASP A 140 10.02 1.95 -12.94
N LEU A 141 9.74 2.59 -14.08
CA LEU A 141 9.61 1.94 -15.38
C LEU A 141 10.89 2.04 -16.23
N ALA A 142 12.02 2.48 -15.64
CA ALA A 142 13.31 2.38 -16.30
C ALA A 142 13.57 0.93 -16.75
N GLU A 143 13.92 0.76 -18.03
CA GLU A 143 14.17 -0.55 -18.67
C GLU A 143 12.97 -1.51 -18.65
N PHE A 144 11.76 -1.03 -18.32
CA PHE A 144 10.55 -1.84 -18.35
C PHE A 144 10.21 -2.27 -19.78
N ASN A 145 9.81 -3.53 -19.92
CA ASN A 145 9.20 -4.05 -21.13
C ASN A 145 7.94 -4.87 -20.77
N ILE A 146 7.14 -5.24 -21.77
CA ILE A 146 5.85 -5.90 -21.51
C ILE A 146 5.97 -7.26 -20.83
N ASN A 147 7.10 -7.97 -20.95
CA ASN A 147 7.32 -9.24 -20.25
C ASN A 147 7.48 -9.03 -18.74
N CYS A 148 7.87 -7.82 -18.33
CA CYS A 148 7.92 -7.44 -16.93
C CYS A 148 6.53 -7.17 -16.34
N MET A 149 5.49 -7.07 -17.17
CA MET A 149 4.15 -6.79 -16.71
C MET A 149 3.56 -7.99 -15.99
N ASP A 150 3.35 -7.82 -14.68
CA ASP A 150 2.69 -8.82 -13.85
C ASP A 150 1.31 -8.36 -13.37
N MET A 151 0.31 -8.58 -14.21
CA MET A 151 -1.07 -8.18 -13.88
C MET A 151 -1.65 -8.92 -12.68
N GLN A 152 -1.15 -10.12 -12.35
CA GLN A 152 -1.65 -10.85 -11.20
C GLN A 152 -1.14 -10.24 -9.90
N LEU A 153 0.15 -9.87 -9.83
CA LEU A 153 0.70 -9.18 -8.66
C LEU A 153 0.10 -7.79 -8.48
N VAL A 154 -0.14 -7.07 -9.57
CA VAL A 154 -0.85 -5.78 -9.53
C VAL A 154 -2.26 -5.96 -8.93
N LYS A 155 -3.02 -6.96 -9.38
CA LYS A 155 -4.34 -7.28 -8.81
C LYS A 155 -4.24 -7.64 -7.33
N ASN A 156 -3.24 -8.44 -6.94
CA ASN A 156 -3.02 -8.80 -5.54
C ASN A 156 -2.70 -7.57 -4.68
N LEU A 157 -1.84 -6.66 -5.16
CA LEU A 157 -1.52 -5.41 -4.47
C LEU A 157 -2.77 -4.52 -4.31
N ILE A 158 -3.55 -4.33 -5.38
CA ILE A 158 -4.81 -3.57 -5.32
C ILE A 158 -5.78 -4.21 -4.32
N TRP A 159 -5.92 -5.54 -4.35
CA TRP A 159 -6.78 -6.26 -3.43
C TRP A 159 -6.34 -6.10 -1.97
N LEU A 160 -5.04 -6.24 -1.68
CA LEU A 160 -4.46 -6.02 -0.35
C LEU A 160 -4.74 -4.58 0.14
N LEU A 161 -4.45 -3.58 -0.69
CA LEU A 161 -4.69 -2.16 -0.37
C LEU A 161 -6.17 -1.84 -0.17
N SER A 162 -7.07 -2.56 -0.84
CA SER A 162 -8.51 -2.32 -0.74
C SER A 162 -9.16 -3.03 0.45
N LYS A 163 -8.66 -4.21 0.83
CA LYS A 163 -9.30 -5.07 1.84
C LYS A 163 -8.62 -5.02 3.21
N HIS A 164 -7.29 -5.00 3.24
CA HIS A 164 -6.51 -5.19 4.46
C HIS A 164 -5.67 -3.97 4.84
N TYR A 165 -5.37 -3.09 3.88
CA TYR A 165 -4.66 -1.83 4.10
C TYR A 165 -5.47 -0.61 3.61
N PRO A 166 -6.77 -0.51 3.99
CA PRO A 166 -7.65 0.54 3.48
C PRO A 166 -7.09 1.92 3.79
N GLU A 167 -7.24 2.85 2.85
CA GLU A 167 -6.84 4.26 3.00
C GLU A 167 -5.33 4.47 3.29
N ARG A 168 -4.48 3.44 3.10
CA ARG A 168 -3.02 3.58 3.25
C ARG A 168 -2.36 4.20 2.03
N LEU A 169 -2.88 4.05 0.81
CA LEU A 169 -2.28 4.70 -0.36
C LEU A 169 -2.50 6.21 -0.33
N GLY A 170 -1.42 6.97 -0.28
CA GLY A 170 -1.41 8.43 -0.35
C GLY A 170 -1.08 8.97 -1.73
N VAL A 171 -0.04 8.43 -2.36
CA VAL A 171 0.30 8.68 -3.77
C VAL A 171 0.98 7.45 -4.36
N CYS A 172 0.75 7.21 -5.65
CA CYS A 172 1.44 6.24 -6.47
C CYS A 172 2.17 7.00 -7.59
N LEU A 173 3.49 7.11 -7.51
CA LEU A 173 4.30 7.78 -8.51
C LEU A 173 4.74 6.76 -9.56
N ILE A 174 4.51 7.07 -10.84
CA ILE A 174 5.03 6.31 -11.97
C ILE A 174 6.12 7.17 -12.61
N ILE A 175 7.37 6.71 -12.54
CA ILE A 175 8.54 7.42 -13.08
C ILE A 175 9.10 6.65 -14.29
N ASN A 176 9.89 7.33 -15.13
CA ASN A 176 10.59 6.72 -16.27
C ASN A 176 9.66 5.94 -17.22
N SER A 177 8.47 6.48 -17.54
CA SER A 177 7.42 5.77 -18.28
C SER A 177 7.18 6.19 -19.75
N PRO A 178 8.19 6.58 -20.56
CA PRO A 178 7.92 7.09 -21.91
C PRO A 178 7.32 5.98 -22.81
N GLY A 179 6.14 6.26 -23.38
CA GLY A 179 5.51 5.42 -24.41
C GLY A 179 4.77 4.15 -23.94
N ILE A 180 5.06 3.61 -22.76
CA ILE A 180 4.38 2.41 -22.21
C ILE A 180 3.02 2.75 -21.58
N PHE A 181 2.84 4.01 -21.16
CA PHE A 181 1.63 4.50 -20.48
C PHE A 181 0.33 4.21 -21.23
N SER A 182 0.26 4.52 -22.52
CA SER A 182 -0.98 4.41 -23.31
C SER A 182 -1.48 2.97 -23.40
N THR A 183 -0.59 2.00 -23.21
CA THR A 183 -0.89 0.57 -23.30
C THR A 183 -1.32 0.00 -21.95
N VAL A 184 -0.64 0.38 -20.86
CA VAL A 184 -0.85 -0.23 -19.54
C VAL A 184 -1.96 0.45 -18.75
N TRP A 185 -2.03 1.79 -18.78
CA TRP A 185 -2.97 2.54 -17.94
C TRP A 185 -4.44 2.17 -18.13
N PRO A 186 -4.95 1.94 -19.36
CA PRO A 186 -6.33 1.50 -19.56
C PRO A 186 -6.65 0.17 -18.85
N LEU A 187 -5.68 -0.74 -18.76
CA LEU A 187 -5.83 -2.02 -18.06
C LEU A 187 -5.90 -1.84 -16.54
N ILE A 188 -5.01 -1.01 -16.00
CA ILE A 188 -4.97 -0.70 -14.56
C ILE A 188 -6.21 0.07 -14.14
N ARG A 189 -6.67 1.01 -14.98
CA ARG A 189 -7.80 1.89 -14.66
C ARG A 189 -9.10 1.13 -14.41
N GLN A 190 -9.29 -0.01 -15.09
CA GLN A 190 -10.44 -0.90 -14.89
C GLN A 190 -10.42 -1.64 -13.54
N LEU A 191 -9.25 -1.72 -12.89
CA LEU A 191 -9.06 -2.47 -11.64
C LEU A 191 -9.17 -1.59 -10.39
N ILE A 192 -9.08 -0.28 -10.54
CA ILE A 192 -9.05 0.68 -9.42
C ILE A 192 -10.26 1.62 -9.48
N ASP A 193 -10.74 2.03 -8.32
CA ASP A 193 -11.80 3.04 -8.21
C ASP A 193 -11.27 4.47 -8.48
N ASP A 194 -12.19 5.43 -8.62
CA ASP A 194 -11.86 6.82 -8.95
C ASP A 194 -10.98 7.51 -7.90
N ASN A 195 -11.15 7.18 -6.61
CA ASN A 195 -10.33 7.75 -5.54
C ASN A 195 -8.90 7.23 -5.64
N THR A 196 -8.72 5.94 -5.90
CA THR A 196 -7.40 5.34 -6.12
C THR A 196 -6.74 5.87 -7.39
N ALA A 197 -7.51 6.03 -8.49
CA ALA A 197 -6.99 6.55 -9.74
C ALA A 197 -6.43 7.99 -9.62
N LYS A 198 -7.08 8.86 -8.83
CA LYS A 198 -6.61 10.23 -8.56
C LYS A 198 -5.27 10.29 -7.82
N LYS A 199 -4.89 9.22 -7.13
CA LYS A 199 -3.63 9.12 -6.38
C LYS A 199 -2.47 8.66 -7.25
N VAL A 200 -2.73 8.20 -8.48
CA VAL A 200 -1.69 7.83 -9.43
C VAL A 200 -1.20 9.08 -10.17
N VAL A 201 0.09 9.35 -10.06
CA VAL A 201 0.76 10.50 -10.66
C VAL A 201 1.86 9.99 -11.57
N PHE A 202 1.76 10.37 -12.85
CA PHE A 202 2.81 10.14 -13.82
C PHE A 202 3.78 11.32 -13.75
N VAL A 203 5.05 11.02 -13.54
CA VAL A 203 6.10 12.01 -13.35
C VAL A 203 6.91 12.05 -14.64
N ASN A 204 6.86 13.18 -15.34
CA ASN A 204 7.47 13.31 -16.67
C ASN A 204 8.94 13.72 -16.60
N ASP A 205 9.32 14.43 -15.54
CA ASP A 205 10.67 14.93 -15.34
C ASP A 205 11.04 15.05 -13.85
N GLU A 206 12.31 15.33 -13.59
CA GLU A 206 12.86 15.48 -12.24
C GLU A 206 12.23 16.66 -11.47
N THR A 207 11.80 17.72 -12.16
CA THR A 207 11.17 18.87 -11.53
C THR A 207 9.79 18.49 -10.97
N GLU A 208 9.04 17.67 -11.69
CA GLU A 208 7.80 17.07 -11.18
C GLU A 208 8.07 16.09 -10.03
N LEU A 209 9.12 15.28 -10.12
CA LEU A 209 9.50 14.35 -9.05
C LEU A 209 9.80 15.06 -7.74
N CYS A 210 10.55 16.17 -7.81
CA CYS A 210 10.92 17.02 -6.68
C CYS A 210 9.72 17.59 -5.90
N LYS A 211 8.53 17.64 -6.51
CA LYS A 211 7.29 18.01 -5.80
C LYS A 211 6.87 16.96 -4.76
N TYR A 212 7.35 15.73 -4.91
CA TYR A 212 6.98 14.59 -4.08
C TYR A 212 8.13 14.05 -3.26
N LEU A 213 9.32 13.87 -3.84
CA LEU A 213 10.50 13.33 -3.14
C LEU A 213 11.80 13.87 -3.72
N ILE A 214 12.87 13.80 -2.94
CA ILE A 214 14.23 14.16 -3.38
C ILE A 214 14.78 13.00 -4.23
N PRO A 215 15.17 13.21 -5.50
CA PRO A 215 15.60 12.12 -6.39
C PRO A 215 16.71 11.22 -5.82
N ASP A 216 17.66 11.80 -5.08
CA ASP A 216 18.79 11.09 -4.45
C ASP A 216 18.40 9.99 -3.45
N ILE A 217 17.14 9.95 -3.00
CA ILE A 217 16.69 8.87 -2.12
C ILE A 217 16.38 7.58 -2.90
N LEU A 218 16.20 7.68 -4.23
CA LEU A 218 15.87 6.55 -5.08
C LEU A 218 17.08 5.61 -5.22
N PRO A 219 16.89 4.29 -5.10
CA PRO A 219 17.97 3.32 -5.26
C PRO A 219 18.54 3.34 -6.69
N THR A 220 19.86 3.31 -6.81
CA THR A 220 20.56 3.09 -8.09
C THR A 220 21.11 1.66 -8.22
N ASP A 221 20.95 0.86 -7.17
CA ASP A 221 21.52 -0.48 -7.01
C ASP A 221 20.49 -1.61 -7.23
N MET A 222 19.34 -1.30 -7.82
CA MET A 222 18.24 -2.25 -8.06
C MET A 222 17.80 -2.33 -9.51
#